data_AF-A0A1X1WSB1-F1
#
_entry.id   AF-A0A1X1WSB1-F1
#
_cell.length_a   1.000
_cell.length_b   1.000
_cell.length_c   1.000
_cell.angle_alpha   90.00
_cell.angle_beta   90.00
_cell.angle_gamma   90.00
#
_symmetry.space_group_name_H-M   'P 1'
#
loop_
_entity.id
_entity.type
_entity.pdbx_description
1 polymer ?
#
loop_
_entity_poly.entity_id
_entity_poly.type
_entity_poly.pdbx_seq_one_letter_code
_entity_poly.pdbx_strand_id
1 'polypeptide(L)'
;MKKIDGVAKSIRDILKGNKYSIDYYQREYRWEAKQLAELINDLTSKFEQAWDPSHARKEVEKYPYYFLGSIIISEKDGEPFIVDGQQRLTSLTLLLTFLRRLQEGRSDKVDIDELIFSETYGERSFNLDVEDRYDCMVALYDKGSFQVPKAAPESVLTLVARYDELAGIFPEPLRGPALPFFIDWLQNRVQIVQITAYADDDAYTIFETMNDRGLKLTPADMLKGYLLANIEDGAPRLKANDLWRRRLRELNDFADDAGADFLKTWLRSQYADKIRERKKAAQPEDWDRIGTEFHRWLRSNHSRVGLKSKAEFLDFILEDFDFYSNQYLRILDASKSLIDPLSPLRFISYNTDFGFTLQDQLLLAPLTPDDDGPTIDRKFELVGRFVDILVAWRIWNNRSTAYSTMSYAMFNVMRDIRGLNVPKLAKKLTDTLKKETETFDTNDDLILHQQNRSRIHLLLARIADYLETSSGGETRYDELANNGKKSIRYEVEHIWADHFNRHKDEFDHEAAFERHRNRIGGLLLLPKSFNASYNDSTFGKKLPHYFKQNLLAASLNQLSYEKNPGFVKFVSATGLNFRPYEDFKADDIDERGELYKQLAKRVWNPAHLIAAAEA
;
A
#
# COMPACT_ATOMS: atom_id res chain seq x y z
N MET A 1 -25.33 0.94 -24.31
CA MET A 1 -25.26 -0.34 -25.03
C MET A 1 -25.99 -0.29 -26.34
N LYS A 2 -25.22 -0.02 -27.39
CA LYS A 2 -25.56 -0.40 -28.77
C LYS A 2 -25.54 -1.94 -28.90
N LYS A 3 -25.96 -2.44 -30.06
CA LYS A 3 -25.90 -3.88 -30.39
C LYS A 3 -24.47 -4.40 -30.25
N ILE A 4 -24.32 -5.54 -29.59
CA ILE A 4 -23.05 -6.27 -29.47
C ILE A 4 -23.12 -7.48 -30.39
N ASP A 5 -22.06 -7.68 -31.17
CA ASP A 5 -21.92 -8.83 -32.05
C ASP A 5 -20.76 -9.71 -31.58
N GLY A 6 -21.06 -10.97 -31.25
CA GLY A 6 -20.10 -11.99 -30.85
C GLY A 6 -19.99 -13.07 -31.93
N VAL A 7 -18.82 -13.21 -32.55
CA VAL A 7 -18.60 -14.14 -33.68
C VAL A 7 -17.44 -15.08 -33.36
N ALA A 8 -17.67 -16.39 -33.49
CA ALA A 8 -16.59 -17.38 -33.39
C ALA A 8 -15.73 -17.34 -34.66
N LYS A 9 -14.43 -17.14 -34.48
CA LYS A 9 -13.43 -17.03 -35.55
C LYS A 9 -12.26 -17.97 -35.27
N SER A 10 -11.68 -18.58 -36.30
CA SER A 10 -10.44 -19.35 -36.14
C SER A 10 -9.25 -18.44 -35.87
N ILE A 11 -8.12 -18.98 -35.40
CA ILE A 11 -6.88 -18.19 -35.26
C ILE A 11 -6.47 -17.54 -36.58
N ARG A 12 -6.65 -18.26 -37.69
CA ARG A 12 -6.43 -17.72 -39.03
C ARG A 12 -7.34 -16.52 -39.29
N ASP A 13 -8.64 -16.61 -39.01
CA ASP A 13 -9.58 -15.51 -39.25
C ASP A 13 -9.34 -14.30 -38.34
N ILE A 14 -8.76 -14.52 -37.15
CA ILE A 14 -8.40 -13.45 -36.21
C ILE A 14 -7.15 -12.72 -36.68
N LEU A 15 -6.09 -13.43 -37.06
CA LEU A 15 -4.76 -12.83 -37.27
C LEU A 15 -4.43 -12.54 -38.75
N LYS A 16 -4.87 -13.38 -39.69
CA LYS A 16 -4.47 -13.25 -41.10
C LYS A 16 -5.04 -11.96 -41.71
N GLY A 17 -4.14 -11.05 -42.09
CA GLY A 17 -4.50 -9.79 -42.75
C GLY A 17 -5.24 -8.78 -41.84
N ASN A 18 -5.28 -9.03 -40.53
CA ASN A 18 -5.84 -8.09 -39.56
C ASN A 18 -4.72 -7.52 -38.70
N LYS A 19 -4.73 -6.20 -38.54
CA LYS A 19 -3.85 -5.49 -37.61
C LYS A 19 -4.67 -5.03 -36.43
N TYR A 20 -4.22 -5.31 -35.22
CA TYR A 20 -4.83 -4.80 -34.01
C TYR A 20 -3.89 -3.84 -33.31
N SER A 21 -4.43 -2.67 -32.96
CA SER A 21 -3.78 -1.76 -32.04
C SER A 21 -4.16 -2.09 -30.60
N ILE A 22 -3.28 -1.73 -29.68
CA ILE A 22 -3.53 -1.87 -28.24
C ILE A 22 -3.78 -0.48 -27.68
N ASP A 23 -4.90 -0.30 -27.02
CA ASP A 23 -5.24 0.99 -26.42
C ASP A 23 -4.35 1.28 -25.20
N TYR A 24 -4.01 2.55 -24.93
CA TYR A 24 -3.00 2.92 -23.92
C TYR A 24 -3.46 2.63 -22.48
N TYR A 25 -4.76 2.40 -22.26
CA TYR A 25 -5.30 1.97 -20.96
C TYR A 25 -5.11 0.49 -20.69
N GLN A 26 -4.72 -0.29 -21.70
CA GLN A 26 -4.40 -1.69 -21.50
C GLN A 26 -3.06 -1.85 -20.78
N ARG A 27 -3.02 -2.84 -19.90
CA ARG A 27 -1.78 -3.16 -19.18
C ARG A 27 -0.74 -3.76 -20.10
N GLU A 28 0.51 -3.62 -19.68
CA GLU A 28 1.64 -4.30 -20.30
C GLU A 28 1.53 -5.83 -20.23
N TYR A 29 2.28 -6.53 -21.10
CA TYR A 29 2.34 -7.99 -21.08
C TYR A 29 2.95 -8.46 -19.76
N ARG A 30 2.21 -9.29 -19.02
CA ARG A 30 2.50 -9.73 -17.64
C ARG A 30 2.12 -11.18 -17.36
N TRP A 31 1.84 -11.99 -18.38
CA TRP A 31 1.68 -13.43 -18.15
C TRP A 31 2.98 -14.03 -17.60
N GLU A 32 2.84 -14.75 -16.50
CA GLU A 32 3.90 -15.52 -15.86
C GLU A 32 4.03 -16.89 -16.52
N ALA A 33 5.08 -17.63 -16.15
CA ALA A 33 5.34 -18.97 -16.67
C ALA A 33 4.13 -19.92 -16.50
N LYS A 34 3.36 -19.78 -15.43
CA LYS A 34 2.19 -20.60 -15.15
C LYS A 34 1.10 -20.44 -16.21
N GLN A 35 0.69 -19.22 -16.54
CA GLN A 35 -0.39 -19.01 -17.53
C GLN A 35 0.06 -19.43 -18.93
N LEU A 36 1.34 -19.21 -19.28
CA LEU A 36 1.91 -19.71 -20.52
C LEU A 36 1.87 -21.23 -20.57
N ALA A 37 2.32 -21.92 -19.51
CA ALA A 37 2.31 -23.37 -19.44
C ALA A 37 0.89 -23.95 -19.54
N GLU A 38 -0.09 -23.33 -18.87
CA GLU A 38 -1.51 -23.71 -18.99
C GLU A 38 -2.00 -23.58 -20.44
N LEU A 39 -1.71 -22.46 -21.12
CA LEU A 39 -2.09 -22.27 -22.53
C LEU A 39 -1.48 -23.36 -23.43
N ILE A 40 -0.18 -23.61 -23.31
CA ILE A 40 0.51 -24.58 -24.18
C ILE A 40 0.00 -25.99 -23.90
N ASN A 41 -0.08 -26.39 -22.62
CA ASN A 41 -0.54 -27.72 -22.22
C ASN A 41 -1.97 -28.00 -22.69
N ASP A 42 -2.87 -27.02 -22.59
CA ASP A 42 -4.25 -27.19 -23.05
C ASP A 42 -4.33 -27.42 -24.56
N LEU A 43 -3.60 -26.61 -25.35
CA LEU A 43 -3.58 -26.73 -26.81
C LEU A 43 -2.97 -28.06 -27.26
N THR A 44 -1.83 -28.44 -26.69
CA THR A 44 -1.11 -29.65 -27.08
C THR A 44 -1.86 -30.91 -26.65
N SER A 45 -2.35 -30.96 -25.41
CA SER A 45 -3.11 -32.11 -24.89
C SER A 45 -4.40 -32.35 -25.70
N LYS A 46 -5.06 -31.27 -26.14
CA LYS A 46 -6.28 -31.38 -26.96
C LYS A 46 -6.00 -31.87 -28.37
N PHE A 47 -4.90 -31.44 -28.97
CA PHE A 47 -4.47 -31.96 -30.25
C PHE A 47 -4.05 -33.44 -30.16
N GLU A 48 -3.28 -33.82 -29.14
CA GLU A 48 -2.81 -35.19 -28.92
C GLU A 48 -3.96 -36.19 -28.74
N GLN A 49 -5.09 -35.77 -28.18
CA GLN A 49 -6.30 -36.60 -28.06
C GLN A 49 -6.91 -36.99 -29.41
N ALA A 50 -6.63 -36.24 -30.49
CA ALA A 50 -7.19 -36.44 -31.82
C ALA A 50 -6.16 -36.93 -32.85
N TRP A 51 -4.86 -36.70 -32.61
CA TRP A 51 -3.80 -37.03 -33.55
C TRP A 51 -3.45 -38.52 -33.52
N ASP A 52 -3.26 -39.09 -34.70
CA ASP A 52 -2.79 -40.47 -34.90
C ASP A 52 -1.72 -40.44 -36.01
N PRO A 53 -0.58 -41.14 -35.85
CA PRO A 53 0.47 -41.18 -36.88
C PRO A 53 0.03 -41.72 -38.25
N SER A 54 -1.07 -42.47 -38.32
CA SER A 54 -1.64 -42.99 -39.56
C SER A 54 -2.53 -41.99 -40.30
N HIS A 55 -2.93 -40.89 -39.66
CA HIS A 55 -3.79 -39.88 -40.27
C HIS A 55 -3.08 -39.18 -41.43
N ALA A 56 -3.80 -38.99 -42.54
CA ALA A 56 -3.36 -38.08 -43.58
C ALA A 56 -3.55 -36.63 -43.12
N ARG A 57 -2.70 -35.71 -43.58
CA ARG A 57 -2.73 -34.29 -43.14
C ARG A 57 -4.08 -33.60 -43.32
N LYS A 58 -4.83 -33.96 -44.36
CA LYS A 58 -6.18 -33.44 -44.61
C LYS A 58 -7.19 -33.84 -43.52
N GLU A 59 -6.94 -34.91 -42.78
CA GLU A 59 -7.84 -35.38 -41.72
C GLU A 59 -7.89 -34.46 -40.51
N VAL A 60 -6.96 -33.51 -40.39
CA VAL A 60 -7.04 -32.40 -39.43
C VAL A 60 -8.34 -31.61 -39.59
N GLU A 61 -8.97 -31.62 -40.77
CA GLU A 61 -10.29 -31.01 -40.97
C GLU A 61 -11.41 -31.67 -40.16
N LYS A 62 -11.21 -32.91 -39.69
CA LYS A 62 -12.18 -33.64 -38.88
C LYS A 62 -11.87 -33.57 -37.39
N TYR A 63 -10.74 -32.98 -37.01
CA TYR A 63 -10.34 -32.90 -35.61
C TYR A 63 -11.29 -31.97 -34.85
N PRO A 64 -11.53 -32.23 -33.55
CA PRO A 64 -12.42 -31.42 -32.75
C PRO A 64 -11.95 -29.97 -32.67
N TYR A 65 -12.90 -29.05 -32.65
CA TYR A 65 -12.64 -27.64 -32.37
C TYR A 65 -12.23 -27.47 -30.91
N TYR A 66 -11.34 -26.50 -30.65
CA TYR A 66 -10.99 -26.06 -29.31
C TYR A 66 -11.32 -24.58 -29.13
N PHE A 67 -11.95 -24.25 -28.01
CA PHE A 67 -12.35 -22.87 -27.70
C PHE A 67 -11.30 -22.21 -26.81
N LEU A 68 -10.61 -21.20 -27.37
CA LEU A 68 -9.55 -20.44 -26.73
C LEU A 68 -10.07 -19.11 -26.14
N GLY A 69 -11.29 -19.14 -25.60
CA GLY A 69 -11.94 -18.00 -24.98
C GLY A 69 -12.38 -16.91 -25.96
N SER A 70 -12.55 -15.70 -25.44
CA SER A 70 -12.99 -14.52 -26.19
C SER A 70 -11.93 -13.42 -26.23
N ILE A 71 -12.06 -12.53 -27.20
CA ILE A 71 -11.38 -11.23 -27.26
C ILE A 71 -12.44 -10.13 -27.40
N ILE A 72 -12.18 -8.96 -26.84
CA ILE A 72 -13.03 -7.79 -27.03
C ILE A 72 -12.26 -6.79 -27.88
N ILE A 73 -12.90 -6.32 -28.96
CA ILE A 73 -12.35 -5.24 -29.78
C ILE A 73 -13.29 -4.04 -29.80
N SER A 74 -12.70 -2.84 -29.88
CA SER A 74 -13.41 -1.60 -30.19
C SER A 74 -12.97 -1.10 -31.56
N GLU A 75 -13.92 -0.73 -32.42
CA GLU A 75 -13.61 -0.07 -33.69
C GLU A 75 -13.49 1.44 -33.49
N LYS A 76 -12.31 2.00 -33.78
CA LYS A 76 -12.04 3.45 -33.72
C LYS A 76 -11.50 3.92 -35.06
N ASP A 77 -12.20 4.85 -35.71
CA ASP A 77 -11.78 5.42 -37.00
C ASP A 77 -11.44 4.38 -38.09
N GLY A 78 -12.07 3.20 -38.04
CA GLY A 78 -11.82 2.10 -38.97
C GLY A 78 -10.70 1.12 -38.56
N GLU A 79 -9.99 1.40 -37.47
CA GLU A 79 -8.94 0.55 -36.90
C GLU A 79 -9.47 -0.25 -35.69
N PRO A 80 -9.20 -1.57 -35.60
CA PRO A 80 -9.65 -2.38 -34.48
C PRO A 80 -8.64 -2.33 -33.32
N PHE A 81 -9.11 -1.92 -32.14
CA PHE A 81 -8.33 -1.88 -30.91
C PHE A 81 -8.71 -3.04 -29.99
N ILE A 82 -7.71 -3.74 -29.45
CA ILE A 82 -7.94 -4.80 -28.45
C ILE A 82 -8.22 -4.16 -27.09
N VAL A 83 -9.38 -4.48 -26.53
CA VAL A 83 -9.83 -4.08 -25.18
C VAL A 83 -9.69 -5.23 -24.19
N ASP A 84 -9.76 -6.49 -24.65
CA ASP A 84 -9.50 -7.66 -23.83
C ASP A 84 -8.91 -8.82 -24.63
N GLY A 85 -8.15 -9.67 -23.94
CA GLY A 85 -7.49 -10.83 -24.54
C GLY A 85 -6.11 -10.53 -25.12
N GLN A 86 -5.57 -9.31 -24.93
CA GLN A 86 -4.22 -8.93 -25.34
C GLN A 86 -3.15 -9.93 -24.87
N GLN A 87 -3.20 -10.36 -23.60
CA GLN A 87 -2.18 -11.24 -23.04
C GLN A 87 -2.17 -12.58 -23.79
N ARG A 88 -3.36 -13.15 -24.00
CA ARG A 88 -3.55 -14.41 -24.71
C ARG A 88 -3.10 -14.31 -26.17
N LEU A 89 -3.49 -13.24 -26.87
CA LEU A 89 -3.06 -13.01 -28.25
C LEU A 89 -1.55 -12.82 -28.33
N THR A 90 -0.93 -12.08 -27.40
CA THR A 90 0.52 -11.91 -27.33
C THR A 90 1.22 -13.26 -27.17
N SER A 91 0.80 -14.08 -26.21
CA SER A 91 1.38 -15.42 -26.01
C SER A 91 1.15 -16.36 -27.20
N LEU A 92 0.00 -16.24 -27.87
CA LEU A 92 -0.26 -16.98 -29.10
C LEU A 92 0.68 -16.55 -30.24
N THR A 93 0.96 -15.25 -30.39
CA THR A 93 1.95 -14.76 -31.34
C THR A 93 3.35 -15.29 -31.01
N LEU A 94 3.75 -15.35 -29.74
CA LEU A 94 5.02 -15.97 -29.34
C LEU A 94 5.07 -17.47 -29.69
N LEU A 95 3.98 -18.21 -29.46
CA LEU A 95 3.87 -19.60 -29.85
C LEU A 95 4.00 -19.77 -31.37
N LEU A 96 3.30 -18.94 -32.17
CA LEU A 96 3.40 -18.98 -33.63
C LEU A 96 4.82 -18.71 -34.12
N THR A 97 5.49 -17.71 -33.55
CA THR A 97 6.91 -17.40 -33.83
C THR A 97 7.80 -18.60 -33.50
N PHE A 98 7.61 -19.24 -32.35
CA PHE A 98 8.35 -20.43 -31.96
C PHE A 98 8.10 -21.61 -32.91
N LEU A 99 6.84 -21.87 -33.28
CA LEU A 99 6.48 -22.93 -34.23
C LEU A 99 7.10 -22.68 -35.61
N ARG A 100 7.12 -21.43 -36.07
CA ARG A 100 7.80 -21.04 -37.31
C ARG A 100 9.28 -21.42 -37.27
N ARG A 101 9.96 -21.16 -36.15
CA ARG A 101 11.37 -21.58 -35.95
C ARG A 101 11.54 -23.10 -35.98
N LEU A 102 10.64 -23.86 -35.33
CA LEU A 102 10.67 -25.33 -35.38
C LEU A 102 10.49 -25.91 -36.79
N GLN A 103 9.95 -25.13 -37.72
CA GLN A 103 9.78 -25.54 -39.12
C GLN A 103 11.02 -25.30 -40.00
N GLU A 104 12.09 -24.66 -39.49
CA GLU A 104 13.29 -24.37 -40.28
C GLU A 104 13.96 -25.65 -40.80
N GLY A 105 14.26 -25.69 -42.10
CA GLY A 105 14.87 -26.86 -42.75
C GLY A 105 13.91 -28.00 -43.06
N ARG A 106 12.61 -27.87 -42.74
CA ARG A 106 11.60 -28.89 -43.06
C ARG A 106 11.00 -28.71 -44.45
N SER A 107 10.71 -29.82 -45.14
CA SER A 107 10.04 -29.83 -46.44
C SER A 107 8.51 -29.75 -46.35
N ASP A 108 7.93 -30.12 -45.21
CA ASP A 108 6.49 -30.20 -44.94
C ASP A 108 5.93 -28.94 -44.23
N LYS A 109 6.65 -27.82 -44.30
CA LYS A 109 6.30 -26.57 -43.61
C LYS A 109 4.88 -26.08 -43.94
N VAL A 110 4.23 -25.53 -42.93
CA VAL A 110 2.95 -24.82 -42.98
C VAL A 110 3.25 -23.33 -42.97
N ASP A 111 2.59 -22.59 -43.87
CA ASP A 111 2.68 -21.14 -43.88
C ASP A 111 1.88 -20.54 -42.71
N ILE A 112 2.59 -19.84 -41.83
CA ILE A 112 2.05 -19.13 -40.67
C ILE A 112 2.64 -17.72 -40.53
N ASP A 113 3.42 -17.25 -41.50
CA ASP A 113 4.11 -15.96 -41.40
C ASP A 113 3.08 -14.80 -41.38
N GLU A 114 2.02 -14.91 -42.19
CA GLU A 114 0.90 -13.96 -42.23
C GLU A 114 0.05 -13.92 -40.93
N LEU A 115 0.22 -14.91 -40.03
CA LEU A 115 -0.42 -14.92 -38.72
C LEU A 115 0.39 -14.14 -37.67
N ILE A 116 1.67 -13.87 -37.96
CA ILE A 116 2.60 -13.19 -37.06
C ILE A 116 2.71 -11.71 -37.45
N PHE A 117 2.91 -11.43 -38.74
CA PHE A 117 3.04 -10.08 -39.27
C PHE A 117 2.34 -9.93 -40.63
N SER A 118 2.09 -8.68 -40.99
CA SER A 118 1.65 -8.26 -42.32
C SER A 118 2.76 -7.42 -42.97
N GLU A 119 2.93 -7.55 -44.29
CA GLU A 119 3.93 -6.76 -45.04
C GLU A 119 3.22 -5.85 -46.03
N THR A 120 3.53 -4.55 -45.99
CA THR A 120 2.94 -3.55 -46.87
C THR A 120 4.01 -2.56 -47.31
N TYR A 121 4.15 -2.35 -48.62
CA TYR A 121 5.22 -1.54 -49.22
C TYR A 121 6.67 -1.92 -48.80
N GLY A 122 6.90 -3.19 -48.42
CA GLY A 122 8.20 -3.68 -47.97
C GLY A 122 8.49 -3.45 -46.49
N GLU A 123 7.53 -2.91 -45.73
CA GLU A 123 7.61 -2.76 -44.28
C GLU A 123 6.80 -3.84 -43.57
N ARG A 124 7.41 -4.52 -42.60
CA ARG A 124 6.75 -5.54 -41.76
C ARG A 124 6.10 -4.87 -40.55
N SER A 125 4.85 -5.19 -40.30
CA SER A 125 4.10 -4.79 -39.10
C SER A 125 3.56 -6.03 -38.42
N PHE A 126 3.87 -6.24 -37.14
CA PHE A 126 3.26 -7.33 -36.38
C PHE A 126 1.74 -7.11 -36.25
N ASN A 127 0.99 -8.21 -36.22
CA ASN A 127 -0.47 -8.15 -36.14
C ASN A 127 -0.98 -7.60 -34.78
N LEU A 128 -0.11 -7.57 -33.76
CA LEU A 128 -0.31 -6.87 -32.49
C LEU A 128 0.72 -5.74 -32.39
N ASP A 129 0.32 -4.53 -32.76
CA ASP A 129 1.26 -3.43 -32.88
C ASP A 129 1.48 -2.71 -31.55
N VAL A 130 2.71 -2.79 -31.04
CA VAL A 130 3.17 -2.08 -29.84
C VAL A 130 4.60 -1.63 -30.10
N GLU A 131 4.79 -0.32 -30.21
CA GLU A 131 6.06 0.33 -30.59
C GLU A 131 7.25 -0.19 -29.78
N ASP A 132 7.13 -0.21 -28.45
CA ASP A 132 8.17 -0.67 -27.51
C ASP A 132 8.61 -2.14 -27.72
N ARG A 133 7.80 -2.96 -28.41
CA ARG A 133 8.04 -4.40 -28.59
C ARG A 133 8.57 -4.73 -29.99
N TYR A 134 8.63 -3.77 -30.90
CA TYR A 134 8.94 -4.03 -32.30
C TYR A 134 10.31 -4.73 -32.46
N ASP A 135 11.36 -4.13 -31.90
CA ASP A 135 12.73 -4.66 -32.01
C ASP A 135 12.88 -6.07 -31.43
N CYS A 136 12.22 -6.34 -30.29
CA CYS A 136 12.30 -7.66 -29.67
C CYS A 136 11.54 -8.71 -30.49
N MET A 137 10.35 -8.37 -31.00
CA MET A 137 9.55 -9.27 -31.83
C MET A 137 10.24 -9.60 -33.16
N VAL A 138 10.88 -8.61 -33.82
CA VAL A 138 11.70 -8.85 -35.01
C VAL A 138 12.84 -9.82 -34.71
N ALA A 139 13.58 -9.58 -33.62
CA ALA A 139 14.72 -10.42 -33.26
C ALA A 139 14.30 -11.85 -32.89
N LEU A 140 13.20 -12.04 -32.15
CA LEU A 140 12.66 -13.36 -31.85
C LEU A 140 12.22 -14.09 -33.13
N TYR A 141 11.62 -13.38 -34.07
CA TYR A 141 11.22 -13.95 -35.35
C TYR A 141 12.42 -14.35 -36.23
N ASP A 142 13.37 -13.44 -36.45
CA ASP A 142 14.49 -13.66 -37.37
C ASP A 142 15.63 -14.50 -36.76
N LYS A 143 15.89 -14.40 -35.45
CA LYS A 143 17.05 -15.01 -34.77
C LYS A 143 16.67 -16.01 -33.67
N GLY A 144 15.42 -16.00 -33.20
CA GLY A 144 14.98 -16.83 -32.06
C GLY A 144 15.57 -16.41 -30.72
N SER A 145 16.16 -15.22 -30.61
CA SER A 145 16.71 -14.68 -29.37
C SER A 145 16.82 -13.16 -29.42
N PHE A 146 16.74 -12.51 -28.26
CA PHE A 146 16.91 -11.06 -28.12
C PHE A 146 17.65 -10.73 -26.82
N GLN A 147 18.67 -9.88 -26.90
CA GLN A 147 19.35 -9.37 -25.71
C GLN A 147 18.61 -8.16 -25.17
N VAL A 148 17.99 -8.30 -24.01
CA VAL A 148 17.16 -7.23 -23.43
C VAL A 148 18.04 -6.09 -22.90
N PRO A 149 17.85 -4.84 -23.37
CA PRO A 149 18.55 -3.68 -22.82
C PRO A 149 18.22 -3.43 -21.35
N LYS A 150 19.17 -2.87 -20.57
CA LYS A 150 18.94 -2.54 -19.14
C LYS A 150 17.77 -1.58 -18.89
N ALA A 151 17.47 -0.71 -19.86
CA ALA A 151 16.38 0.26 -19.78
C ALA A 151 15.09 -0.22 -20.44
N ALA A 152 15.00 -1.50 -20.83
CA ALA A 152 13.81 -2.02 -21.51
C ALA A 152 12.58 -2.04 -20.58
N PRO A 153 11.37 -1.83 -21.14
CA PRO A 153 10.12 -2.01 -20.40
C PRO A 153 9.97 -3.42 -19.82
N GLU A 154 9.25 -3.54 -18.71
CA GLU A 154 8.97 -4.83 -18.04
C GLU A 154 8.25 -5.82 -18.97
N SER A 155 7.36 -5.31 -19.85
CA SER A 155 6.74 -6.13 -20.89
C SER A 155 7.74 -6.79 -21.84
N VAL A 156 8.82 -6.11 -22.23
CA VAL A 156 9.85 -6.67 -23.12
C VAL A 156 10.64 -7.76 -22.39
N LEU A 157 11.03 -7.50 -21.14
CA LEU A 157 11.67 -8.49 -20.26
C LEU A 157 10.81 -9.75 -20.13
N THR A 158 9.52 -9.57 -19.85
CA THR A 158 8.55 -10.66 -19.69
C THR A 158 8.36 -11.42 -20.99
N LEU A 159 8.24 -10.72 -22.12
CA LEU A 159 8.00 -11.30 -23.43
C LEU A 159 9.15 -12.23 -23.85
N VAL A 160 10.39 -11.79 -23.71
CA VAL A 160 11.58 -12.60 -24.02
C VAL A 160 11.67 -13.81 -23.10
N ALA A 161 11.49 -13.61 -21.78
CA ALA A 161 11.50 -14.73 -20.83
C ALA A 161 10.43 -15.80 -21.15
N ARG A 162 9.21 -15.37 -21.50
CA ARG A 162 8.14 -16.29 -21.92
C ARG A 162 8.45 -17.00 -23.22
N TYR A 163 9.11 -16.34 -24.18
CA TYR A 163 9.53 -16.99 -25.42
C TYR A 163 10.59 -18.07 -25.16
N ASP A 164 11.60 -17.77 -24.34
CA ASP A 164 12.69 -18.72 -24.01
C ASP A 164 12.16 -19.97 -23.28
N GLU A 165 11.10 -19.83 -22.49
CA GLU A 165 10.44 -20.94 -21.79
C GLU A 165 9.68 -21.91 -22.73
N LEU A 166 9.26 -21.47 -23.93
CA LEU A 166 8.48 -22.29 -24.87
C LEU A 166 9.22 -23.58 -25.26
N ALA A 167 10.56 -23.51 -25.38
CA ALA A 167 11.38 -24.67 -25.68
C ALA A 167 11.42 -25.71 -24.54
N GLY A 168 11.10 -25.34 -23.30
CA GLY A 168 10.94 -26.28 -22.19
C GLY A 168 9.51 -26.81 -22.05
N ILE A 169 8.51 -26.01 -22.44
CA ILE A 169 7.09 -26.31 -22.24
C ILE A 169 6.50 -27.11 -23.43
N PHE A 170 6.90 -26.80 -24.67
CA PHE A 170 6.31 -27.42 -25.85
C PHE A 170 6.74 -28.90 -25.99
N PRO A 171 5.82 -29.87 -26.07
CA PRO A 171 6.15 -31.30 -26.02
C PRO A 171 7.09 -31.75 -27.15
N GLU A 172 8.15 -32.48 -26.79
CA GLU A 172 9.10 -33.07 -27.76
C GLU A 172 8.42 -33.95 -28.83
N PRO A 173 7.44 -34.82 -28.51
CA PRO A 173 6.75 -35.63 -29.53
C PRO A 173 6.09 -34.80 -30.64
N LEU A 174 5.65 -33.58 -30.31
CA LEU A 174 4.99 -32.68 -31.27
C LEU A 174 5.96 -31.92 -32.17
N ARG A 175 7.28 -31.95 -31.90
CA ARG A 175 8.30 -31.30 -32.73
C ARG A 175 8.64 -32.09 -33.99
N GLY A 176 8.28 -33.37 -34.02
CA GLY A 176 8.58 -34.32 -35.09
C GLY A 176 7.55 -34.31 -36.23
N PRO A 177 7.07 -35.49 -36.69
CA PRO A 177 6.08 -35.60 -37.77
C PRO A 177 4.72 -34.98 -37.47
N ALA A 178 4.35 -34.84 -36.19
CA ALA A 178 3.07 -34.26 -35.77
C ALA A 178 3.01 -32.73 -35.96
N LEU A 179 4.16 -32.05 -36.04
CA LEU A 179 4.26 -30.59 -36.07
C LEU A 179 3.36 -29.92 -37.14
N PRO A 180 3.41 -30.31 -38.43
CA PRO A 180 2.54 -29.69 -39.44
C PRO A 180 1.05 -29.92 -39.18
N PHE A 181 0.68 -31.06 -38.60
CA PHE A 181 -0.71 -31.35 -38.24
C PHE A 181 -1.17 -30.46 -37.07
N PHE A 182 -0.31 -30.26 -36.08
CA PHE A 182 -0.59 -29.37 -34.95
C PHE A 182 -0.77 -27.93 -35.43
N ILE A 183 0.10 -27.45 -36.33
CA ILE A 183 0.00 -26.07 -36.86
C ILE A 183 -1.28 -25.90 -37.68
N ASP A 184 -1.65 -26.87 -38.53
CA ASP A 184 -2.91 -26.85 -39.27
C ASP A 184 -4.14 -26.86 -38.37
N TRP A 185 -4.09 -27.61 -37.28
CA TRP A 185 -5.14 -27.65 -36.28
C TRP A 185 -5.22 -26.32 -35.52
N LEU A 186 -4.09 -25.77 -35.07
CA LEU A 186 -4.01 -24.50 -34.35
C LEU A 186 -4.59 -23.35 -35.19
N GLN A 187 -4.25 -23.27 -36.47
CA GLN A 187 -4.71 -22.16 -37.30
C GLN A 187 -6.20 -22.25 -37.68
N ASN A 188 -6.76 -23.47 -37.87
CA ASN A 188 -8.10 -23.66 -38.44
C ASN A 188 -9.16 -24.20 -37.46
N ARG A 189 -8.75 -24.90 -36.40
CA ARG A 189 -9.63 -25.63 -35.46
C ARG A 189 -9.62 -25.05 -34.05
N VAL A 190 -8.68 -24.17 -33.73
CA VAL A 190 -8.73 -23.36 -32.51
C VAL A 190 -9.52 -22.09 -32.80
N GLN A 191 -10.56 -21.85 -32.01
CA GLN A 191 -11.51 -20.75 -32.19
C GLN A 191 -11.50 -19.78 -31.01
N ILE A 192 -11.65 -18.49 -31.32
CA ILE A 192 -11.82 -17.40 -30.38
C ILE A 192 -13.14 -16.71 -30.71
N VAL A 193 -13.92 -16.35 -29.69
CA VAL A 193 -15.10 -15.48 -29.88
C VAL A 193 -14.64 -14.03 -29.89
N GLN A 194 -14.74 -13.37 -31.03
CA GLN A 194 -14.51 -11.93 -31.14
C GLN A 194 -15.81 -11.19 -30.80
N ILE A 195 -15.73 -10.31 -29.81
CA ILE A 195 -16.82 -9.43 -29.40
C ILE A 195 -16.47 -8.03 -29.88
N THR A 196 -17.26 -7.48 -30.79
CA THR A 196 -17.05 -6.12 -31.30
C THR A 196 -17.96 -5.12 -30.57
N ALA A 197 -17.35 -4.07 -30.02
CA ALA A 197 -18.03 -2.94 -29.43
C ALA A 197 -17.89 -1.70 -30.32
N TYR A 198 -19.03 -1.13 -30.72
CA TYR A 198 -19.11 0.05 -31.60
C TYR A 198 -19.09 1.39 -30.84
N ALA A 199 -18.76 1.36 -29.54
CA ALA A 199 -18.59 2.51 -28.68
C ALA A 199 -17.64 2.15 -27.51
N ASP A 200 -16.71 3.05 -27.19
CA ASP A 200 -15.69 2.85 -26.14
C ASP A 200 -16.29 2.54 -24.77
N ASP A 201 -17.37 3.23 -24.40
CA ASP A 201 -18.08 3.01 -23.14
C ASP A 201 -18.69 1.60 -23.05
N ASP A 202 -19.17 1.06 -24.17
CA ASP A 202 -19.73 -0.30 -24.23
C ASP A 202 -18.61 -1.34 -24.14
N ALA A 203 -17.49 -1.12 -24.83
CA ALA A 203 -16.32 -2.00 -24.77
C ALA A 203 -15.77 -2.14 -23.34
N TYR A 204 -15.69 -1.01 -22.63
CA TYR A 204 -15.27 -0.96 -21.23
C TYR A 204 -16.26 -1.69 -20.31
N THR A 205 -17.57 -1.50 -20.51
CA THR A 205 -18.59 -2.16 -19.70
C THR A 205 -18.57 -3.68 -19.89
N ILE A 206 -18.42 -4.14 -21.14
CA ILE A 206 -18.28 -5.57 -21.46
C ILE A 206 -17.02 -6.12 -20.80
N PHE A 207 -15.90 -5.40 -20.90
CA PHE A 207 -14.66 -5.77 -20.24
C PHE A 207 -14.83 -5.95 -18.73
N GLU A 208 -15.43 -4.99 -18.02
CA GLU A 208 -15.67 -5.11 -16.57
C GLU A 208 -16.53 -6.33 -16.21
N THR A 209 -17.55 -6.63 -17.01
CA THR A 209 -18.46 -7.77 -16.75
C THR A 209 -17.85 -9.13 -17.11
N MET A 210 -16.96 -9.20 -18.09
CA MET A 210 -16.31 -10.44 -18.54
C MET A 210 -15.04 -10.81 -17.79
N ASN A 211 -14.29 -9.82 -17.28
CA ASN A 211 -12.96 -10.01 -16.70
C ASN A 211 -12.97 -10.68 -15.31
N ASP A 212 -14.08 -11.34 -14.94
CA ASP A 212 -14.19 -12.13 -13.71
C ASP A 212 -13.47 -13.49 -13.78
N ARG A 213 -12.91 -13.86 -14.95
CA ARG A 213 -12.27 -15.17 -15.21
C ARG A 213 -10.78 -15.13 -15.62
N GLY A 214 -10.17 -13.94 -15.68
CA GLY A 214 -8.75 -13.76 -16.05
C GLY A 214 -7.93 -13.01 -14.99
N LEU A 215 -6.67 -12.68 -15.30
CA LEU A 215 -5.86 -11.76 -14.49
C LEU A 215 -6.51 -10.36 -14.55
N LYS A 216 -7.14 -9.93 -13.46
CA LYS A 216 -7.93 -8.68 -13.40
C LYS A 216 -7.06 -7.43 -13.65
N LEU A 217 -7.58 -6.47 -14.41
CA LEU A 217 -7.00 -5.11 -14.45
C LEU A 217 -7.14 -4.48 -13.06
N THR A 218 -6.08 -3.85 -12.54
CA THR A 218 -6.19 -3.24 -11.22
C THR A 218 -7.04 -1.96 -11.30
N PRO A 219 -7.72 -1.55 -10.21
CA PRO A 219 -8.35 -0.24 -10.12
C PRO A 219 -7.43 0.93 -10.49
N ALA A 220 -6.13 0.82 -10.18
CA ALA A 220 -5.13 1.82 -10.53
C ALA A 220 -4.90 1.90 -12.05
N ASP A 221 -4.80 0.76 -12.73
CA ASP A 221 -4.65 0.70 -14.19
C ASP A 221 -5.89 1.28 -14.90
N MET A 222 -7.08 0.96 -14.40
CA MET A 222 -8.34 1.48 -14.95
C MET A 222 -8.44 3.00 -14.79
N LEU A 223 -8.01 3.53 -13.63
CA LEU A 223 -7.95 4.97 -13.41
C LEU A 223 -6.98 5.66 -14.36
N LYS A 224 -5.76 5.13 -14.46
CA LYS A 224 -4.72 5.62 -15.38
C LYS A 224 -5.26 5.70 -16.81
N GLY A 225 -5.88 4.62 -17.24
CA GLY A 225 -6.48 4.51 -18.56
C GLY A 225 -7.50 5.60 -18.84
N TYR A 226 -8.45 5.79 -17.92
CA TYR A 226 -9.44 6.85 -18.04
C TYR A 226 -8.82 8.25 -18.12
N LEU A 227 -7.79 8.54 -17.30
CA LEU A 227 -7.15 9.86 -17.30
C LEU A 227 -6.40 10.11 -18.61
N LEU A 228 -5.57 9.17 -19.07
CA LEU A 228 -4.81 9.30 -20.31
C LEU A 228 -5.70 9.44 -21.55
N ALA A 229 -6.88 8.80 -21.53
CA ALA A 229 -7.88 8.89 -22.60
C ALA A 229 -8.36 10.30 -22.88
N ASN A 230 -8.39 11.10 -21.83
CA ASN A 230 -8.92 12.46 -21.87
C ASN A 230 -7.81 13.49 -22.05
N ILE A 231 -6.56 13.09 -22.33
CA ILE A 231 -5.42 13.98 -22.60
C ILE A 231 -5.21 14.10 -24.12
N GLU A 232 -4.64 15.22 -24.58
CA GLU A 232 -4.26 15.39 -25.99
C GLU A 232 -3.21 14.35 -26.45
N ASP A 233 -3.40 13.80 -27.64
CA ASP A 233 -2.50 12.81 -28.25
C ASP A 233 -1.07 13.34 -28.45
N GLY A 234 -0.10 12.42 -28.49
CA GLY A 234 1.31 12.74 -28.70
C GLY A 234 2.09 13.01 -27.41
N ALA A 235 2.99 14.00 -27.47
CA ALA A 235 3.98 14.24 -26.41
C ALA A 235 3.38 14.50 -25.00
N PRO A 236 2.27 15.25 -24.82
CA PRO A 236 1.68 15.46 -23.50
C PRO A 236 1.22 14.15 -22.84
N ARG A 237 0.50 13.29 -23.58
CA ARG A 237 0.03 12.00 -23.08
C ARG A 237 1.16 11.05 -22.73
N LEU A 238 2.23 11.03 -23.54
CA LEU A 238 3.42 10.21 -23.26
C LEU A 238 4.11 10.64 -21.95
N LYS A 239 4.32 11.95 -21.74
CA LYS A 239 4.88 12.48 -20.49
C LYS A 239 4.05 12.09 -19.27
N ALA A 240 2.72 12.22 -19.35
CA ALA A 240 1.82 11.84 -18.27
C ALA A 240 1.87 10.33 -17.97
N ASN A 241 1.92 9.50 -19.01
CA ASN A 241 2.01 8.05 -18.89
C ASN A 241 3.32 7.61 -18.20
N ASP A 242 4.45 8.21 -18.58
CA ASP A 242 5.76 7.88 -18.00
C ASP A 242 5.86 8.34 -16.55
N LEU A 243 5.34 9.53 -16.24
CA LEU A 243 5.27 10.04 -14.86
C LEU A 243 4.46 9.11 -13.96
N TRP A 244 3.26 8.73 -14.42
CA TRP A 244 2.39 7.81 -13.69
C TRP A 244 3.09 6.49 -13.40
N ARG A 245 3.70 5.87 -14.44
CA ARG A 245 4.45 4.61 -14.32
C ARG A 245 5.57 4.72 -13.30
N ARG A 246 6.35 5.79 -13.36
CA ARG A 246 7.48 6.02 -12.46
C ARG A 246 7.02 6.16 -11.00
N ARG A 247 6.00 6.98 -10.72
CA ARG A 247 5.49 7.18 -9.36
C ARG A 247 4.85 5.94 -8.74
N LEU A 248 4.03 5.21 -9.49
CA LEU A 248 3.46 3.95 -8.98
C LEU A 248 4.54 2.91 -8.71
N ARG A 249 5.60 2.86 -9.54
CA ARG A 249 6.74 1.98 -9.29
C ARG A 249 7.48 2.37 -8.01
N GLU A 250 7.86 3.64 -7.86
CA GLU A 250 8.52 4.16 -6.64
C GLU A 250 7.74 3.81 -5.37
N LEU A 251 6.40 3.92 -5.40
CA LEU A 251 5.55 3.54 -4.28
C LEU A 251 5.53 2.02 -4.05
N ASN A 252 5.31 1.23 -5.09
CA ASN A 252 5.23 -0.23 -4.98
C ASN A 252 6.57 -0.88 -4.60
N ASP A 253 7.70 -0.26 -4.96
CA ASP A 253 9.03 -0.68 -4.51
C ASP A 253 9.19 -0.48 -2.99
N PHE A 254 8.43 0.44 -2.39
CA PHE A 254 8.45 0.69 -0.95
C PHE A 254 7.57 -0.30 -0.16
N ALA A 255 6.39 -0.64 -0.68
CA ALA A 255 5.51 -1.66 -0.10
C ALA A 255 4.53 -2.21 -1.15
N ASP A 256 4.16 -3.48 -1.01
CA ASP A 256 3.17 -4.12 -1.87
C ASP A 256 1.86 -3.32 -1.91
N ASP A 257 1.30 -3.13 -3.11
CA ASP A 257 0.06 -2.38 -3.38
C ASP A 257 0.04 -0.90 -2.93
N ALA A 258 1.17 -0.33 -2.50
CA ALA A 258 1.25 1.05 -2.00
C ALA A 258 0.76 2.09 -3.02
N GLY A 259 0.95 1.86 -4.32
CA GLY A 259 0.43 2.72 -5.38
C GLY A 259 -1.11 2.76 -5.43
N ALA A 260 -1.79 1.64 -5.19
CA ALA A 260 -3.25 1.61 -5.14
C ALA A 260 -3.77 2.23 -3.84
N ASP A 261 -3.09 2.01 -2.72
CA ASP A 261 -3.45 2.61 -1.43
C ASP A 261 -3.22 4.11 -1.39
N PHE A 262 -2.15 4.59 -2.04
CA PHE A 262 -1.91 6.00 -2.32
C PHE A 262 -3.13 6.63 -3.01
N LEU A 263 -3.58 6.07 -4.14
CA LEU A 263 -4.70 6.63 -4.91
C LEU A 263 -5.97 6.72 -4.06
N LYS A 264 -6.27 5.69 -3.25
CA LYS A 264 -7.42 5.71 -2.31
C LYS A 264 -7.26 6.81 -1.28
N THR A 265 -6.08 6.92 -0.66
CA THR A 265 -5.79 7.87 0.42
C THR A 265 -5.82 9.31 -0.08
N TRP A 266 -5.16 9.58 -1.20
CA TRP A 266 -5.13 10.89 -1.84
C TRP A 266 -6.55 11.34 -2.22
N LEU A 267 -7.28 10.52 -2.99
CA LEU A 267 -8.63 10.89 -3.45
C LEU A 267 -9.60 11.07 -2.28
N ARG A 268 -9.48 10.28 -1.20
CA ARG A 268 -10.26 10.50 0.03
C ARG A 268 -9.92 11.83 0.69
N SER A 269 -8.63 12.11 0.84
CA SER A 269 -8.16 13.33 1.52
C SER A 269 -8.65 14.60 0.83
N GLN A 270 -8.69 14.61 -0.50
CA GLN A 270 -9.02 15.80 -1.29
C GLN A 270 -10.49 15.89 -1.71
N TYR A 271 -11.20 14.78 -1.87
CA TYR A 271 -12.52 14.82 -2.52
C TYR A 271 -13.65 14.05 -1.83
N ALA A 272 -13.39 13.34 -0.72
CA ALA A 272 -14.48 12.69 0.01
C ALA A 272 -15.29 13.70 0.84
N ASP A 273 -16.54 13.98 0.44
CA ASP A 273 -17.42 14.93 1.15
C ASP A 273 -18.47 14.24 2.00
N LYS A 274 -18.76 12.97 1.68
CA LYS A 274 -19.73 12.12 2.39
C LYS A 274 -19.12 10.80 2.81
N ILE A 275 -19.57 10.30 3.96
CA ILE A 275 -19.31 8.96 4.45
C ILE A 275 -20.64 8.28 4.72
N ARG A 276 -20.74 6.97 4.46
CA ARG A 276 -21.95 6.19 4.67
C ARG A 276 -22.49 6.36 6.09
N GLU A 277 -23.80 6.56 6.19
CA GLU A 277 -24.50 6.59 7.48
C GLU A 277 -24.38 5.24 8.20
N ARG A 278 -24.25 5.26 9.53
CA ARG A 278 -24.23 4.05 10.38
C ARG A 278 -25.64 3.45 10.56
N LYS A 279 -26.38 3.25 9.46
CA LYS A 279 -27.72 2.63 9.43
C LYS A 279 -27.71 1.39 8.55
N LYS A 280 -28.50 0.38 8.94
CA LYS A 280 -28.70 -0.84 8.14
C LYS A 280 -29.29 -0.44 6.78
N ALA A 281 -28.70 -0.95 5.69
CA ALA A 281 -29.05 -0.63 4.30
C ALA A 281 -28.71 0.79 3.78
N ALA A 282 -27.92 1.59 4.51
CA ALA A 282 -27.36 2.83 3.95
C ALA A 282 -26.48 2.51 2.74
N GLN A 283 -26.50 3.34 1.70
CA GLN A 283 -25.66 3.13 0.50
C GLN A 283 -24.21 3.59 0.75
N PRO A 284 -23.21 3.00 0.08
CA PRO A 284 -21.84 3.50 0.08
C PRO A 284 -21.77 4.92 -0.50
N GLU A 285 -21.10 5.83 0.21
CA GLU A 285 -20.90 7.23 -0.21
C GLU A 285 -19.45 7.46 -0.67
N ASP A 286 -19.02 8.71 -0.88
CA ASP A 286 -17.68 9.06 -1.40
C ASP A 286 -16.55 8.31 -0.68
N TRP A 287 -16.49 8.36 0.66
CA TRP A 287 -15.46 7.71 1.46
C TRP A 287 -15.37 6.20 1.21
N ASP A 288 -16.52 5.53 1.12
CA ASP A 288 -16.62 4.09 0.94
C ASP A 288 -16.27 3.70 -0.51
N ARG A 289 -16.85 4.41 -1.48
CA ARG A 289 -16.66 4.15 -2.91
C ARG A 289 -15.24 4.42 -3.36
N ILE A 290 -14.60 5.50 -2.89
CA ILE A 290 -13.17 5.73 -3.17
C ILE A 290 -12.32 4.60 -2.56
N GLY A 291 -12.73 4.04 -1.42
CA GLY A 291 -12.03 2.92 -0.79
C GLY A 291 -11.95 1.65 -1.61
N THR A 292 -12.97 1.39 -2.44
CA THR A 292 -13.15 0.11 -3.14
C THR A 292 -13.10 0.24 -4.66
N GLU A 293 -13.62 1.34 -5.21
CA GLU A 293 -13.83 1.57 -6.64
C GLU A 293 -13.50 3.02 -7.04
N PHE A 294 -12.37 3.56 -6.57
CA PHE A 294 -11.95 4.94 -6.84
C PHE A 294 -11.93 5.32 -8.32
N HIS A 295 -11.62 4.39 -9.22
CA HIS A 295 -11.63 4.62 -10.67
C HIS A 295 -13.03 4.94 -11.20
N ARG A 296 -14.06 4.19 -10.78
CA ARG A 296 -15.46 4.48 -11.12
C ARG A 296 -15.94 5.75 -10.45
N TRP A 297 -15.54 5.96 -9.20
CA TRP A 297 -15.88 7.17 -8.47
C TRP A 297 -15.35 8.40 -9.21
N LEU A 298 -14.06 8.44 -9.58
CA LEU A 298 -13.48 9.59 -10.28
C LEU A 298 -14.15 9.80 -11.63
N ARG A 299 -14.35 8.74 -12.42
CA ARG A 299 -15.04 8.83 -13.71
C ARG A 299 -16.46 9.38 -13.57
N SER A 300 -17.21 8.99 -12.53
CA SER A 300 -18.56 9.50 -12.29
C SER A 300 -18.58 10.93 -11.73
N ASN A 301 -17.46 11.41 -11.19
CA ASN A 301 -17.35 12.68 -10.49
C ASN A 301 -16.31 13.63 -11.10
N HIS A 302 -15.86 13.38 -12.34
CA HIS A 302 -14.74 14.08 -12.96
C HIS A 302 -14.97 15.60 -12.96
N SER A 303 -16.19 16.05 -13.25
CA SER A 303 -16.54 17.48 -13.25
C SER A 303 -16.50 18.12 -11.86
N ARG A 304 -16.77 17.35 -10.79
CA ARG A 304 -16.68 17.81 -9.40
C ARG A 304 -15.22 17.94 -8.96
N VAL A 305 -14.34 17.07 -9.47
CA VAL A 305 -12.89 17.14 -9.26
C VAL A 305 -12.23 18.26 -10.08
N GLY A 306 -12.94 18.82 -11.06
CA GLY A 306 -12.41 19.90 -11.92
C GLY A 306 -11.88 19.41 -13.26
N LEU A 307 -12.07 18.14 -13.61
CA LEU A 307 -11.64 17.56 -14.88
C LEU A 307 -12.74 17.78 -15.95
N LYS A 308 -12.63 18.88 -16.71
CA LYS A 308 -13.62 19.28 -17.74
C LYS A 308 -13.00 19.43 -19.13
N SER A 309 -11.68 19.53 -19.23
CA SER A 309 -10.93 19.76 -20.47
C SER A 309 -9.66 18.92 -20.50
N LYS A 310 -9.12 18.69 -21.71
CA LYS A 310 -7.92 17.85 -21.87
C LYS A 310 -6.69 18.38 -21.12
N ALA A 311 -6.59 19.70 -20.94
CA ALA A 311 -5.55 20.34 -20.16
C ALA A 311 -5.67 20.01 -18.66
N GLU A 312 -6.87 20.10 -18.09
CA GLU A 312 -7.08 19.76 -16.67
C GLU A 312 -6.80 18.29 -16.38
N PHE A 313 -7.07 17.37 -17.31
CA PHE A 313 -6.65 15.96 -17.16
C PHE A 313 -5.14 15.78 -17.18
N LEU A 314 -4.42 16.60 -17.96
CA LEU A 314 -2.97 16.59 -18.01
C LEU A 314 -2.38 17.13 -16.71
N ASP A 315 -2.86 18.29 -16.25
CA ASP A 315 -2.38 18.96 -15.04
C ASP A 315 -2.67 18.10 -13.80
N PHE A 316 -3.81 17.41 -13.75
CA PHE A 316 -4.12 16.46 -12.68
C PHE A 316 -3.08 15.34 -12.53
N ILE A 317 -2.45 14.91 -13.62
CA ILE A 317 -1.35 13.93 -13.57
C ILE A 317 -0.01 14.62 -13.29
N LEU A 318 0.30 15.68 -14.03
CA LEU A 318 1.63 16.30 -14.01
C LEU A 318 1.89 17.14 -12.75
N GLU A 319 0.85 17.67 -12.13
CA GLU A 319 0.93 18.52 -10.94
C GLU A 319 0.39 17.78 -9.70
N ASP A 320 -0.92 17.52 -9.64
CA ASP A 320 -1.54 16.99 -8.42
C ASP A 320 -1.06 15.59 -8.07
N PHE A 321 -1.20 14.63 -8.99
CA PHE A 321 -0.77 13.25 -8.77
C PHE A 321 0.73 13.18 -8.44
N ASP A 322 1.58 13.96 -9.13
CA ASP A 322 3.00 14.02 -8.83
C ASP A 322 3.24 14.53 -7.41
N PHE A 323 2.65 15.67 -7.07
CA PHE A 323 2.78 16.28 -5.75
C PHE A 323 2.35 15.32 -4.64
N TYR A 324 1.12 14.81 -4.68
CA TYR A 324 0.59 13.97 -3.61
C TYR A 324 1.28 12.61 -3.53
N SER A 325 1.73 12.02 -4.66
CA SER A 325 2.49 10.76 -4.62
C SER A 325 3.85 10.94 -3.95
N ASN A 326 4.55 12.06 -4.19
CA ASN A 326 5.77 12.41 -3.46
C ASN A 326 5.50 12.55 -1.96
N GLN A 327 4.46 13.31 -1.58
CA GLN A 327 4.15 13.54 -0.17
C GLN A 327 3.75 12.24 0.54
N TYR A 328 3.01 11.36 -0.14
CA TYR A 328 2.68 10.04 0.40
C TYR A 328 3.93 9.15 0.57
N LEU A 329 4.88 9.18 -0.37
CA LEU A 329 6.15 8.48 -0.21
C LEU A 329 6.93 8.97 1.02
N ARG A 330 6.92 10.28 1.30
CA ARG A 330 7.54 10.85 2.53
C ARG A 330 6.85 10.35 3.80
N ILE A 331 5.52 10.21 3.79
CA ILE A 331 4.74 9.65 4.92
C ILE A 331 5.12 8.18 5.15
N LEU A 332 5.23 7.41 4.06
CA LEU A 332 5.64 6.01 4.12
C LEU A 332 7.08 5.85 4.65
N ASP A 333 8.01 6.69 4.18
CA ASP A 333 9.39 6.72 4.66
C ASP A 333 9.46 7.04 6.16
N ALA A 334 8.80 8.11 6.61
CA ALA A 334 8.72 8.46 8.03
C ALA A 334 8.10 7.35 8.88
N SER A 335 7.20 6.53 8.32
CA SER A 335 6.55 5.43 9.03
C SER A 335 7.43 4.19 9.21
N LYS A 336 8.53 4.04 8.45
CA LYS A 336 9.43 2.87 8.55
C LYS A 336 10.83 3.22 9.06
N SER A 337 11.25 4.46 8.91
CA SER A 337 12.58 4.93 9.31
C SER A 337 12.71 5.07 10.82
N LEU A 338 13.96 4.99 11.30
CA LEU A 338 14.27 5.37 12.69
C LEU A 338 13.94 6.85 12.90
N ILE A 339 13.57 7.18 14.13
CA ILE A 339 13.02 8.49 14.43
C ILE A 339 14.15 9.51 14.58
N ASP A 340 14.18 10.49 13.68
CA ASP A 340 14.96 11.71 13.87
C ASP A 340 14.21 12.64 14.87
N PRO A 341 14.76 12.89 16.07
CA PRO A 341 14.11 13.69 17.11
C PRO A 341 13.87 15.14 16.71
N LEU A 342 14.67 15.66 15.78
CA LEU A 342 14.57 17.03 15.30
C LEU A 342 13.61 17.14 14.11
N SER A 343 13.29 16.03 13.46
CA SER A 343 12.42 16.02 12.30
C SER A 343 10.97 16.37 12.68
N PRO A 344 10.32 17.30 11.97
CA PRO A 344 8.88 17.57 12.10
C PRO A 344 8.01 16.33 11.85
N LEU A 345 8.52 15.37 11.06
CA LEU A 345 7.83 14.15 10.65
C LEU A 345 7.78 13.07 11.74
N ARG A 346 8.54 13.20 12.83
CA ARG A 346 8.63 12.17 13.89
C ARG A 346 7.28 11.75 14.49
N PHE A 347 6.29 12.64 14.48
CA PHE A 347 4.96 12.32 14.97
C PHE A 347 4.23 11.29 14.11
N ILE A 348 4.54 11.22 12.80
CA ILE A 348 4.04 10.17 11.91
C ILE A 348 4.53 8.81 12.41
N SER A 349 5.83 8.70 12.73
CA SER A 349 6.43 7.48 13.26
C SER A 349 5.83 7.08 14.61
N TYR A 350 5.65 8.02 15.54
CA TYR A 350 5.00 7.75 16.83
C TYR A 350 3.57 7.21 16.64
N ASN A 351 2.80 7.80 15.73
CA ASN A 351 1.44 7.34 15.44
C ASN A 351 1.42 5.95 14.79
N THR A 352 2.41 5.66 13.95
CA THR A 352 2.61 4.34 13.34
C THR A 352 2.95 3.30 14.41
N ASP A 353 3.81 3.61 15.37
CA ASP A 353 4.13 2.70 16.49
C ASP A 353 2.89 2.37 17.32
N PHE A 354 2.01 3.35 17.55
CA PHE A 354 0.70 3.12 18.18
C PHE A 354 -0.30 2.34 17.29
N GLY A 355 0.04 2.07 16.03
CA GLY A 355 -0.75 1.31 15.08
C GLY A 355 -1.95 2.07 14.52
N PHE A 356 -1.89 3.40 14.43
CA PHE A 356 -3.02 4.21 13.96
C PHE A 356 -3.06 4.30 12.42
N THR A 357 -4.08 3.68 11.82
CA THR A 357 -4.14 3.44 10.37
C THR A 357 -4.85 4.53 9.54
N LEU A 358 -5.36 5.58 10.18
CA LEU A 358 -6.13 6.65 9.51
C LEU A 358 -5.32 7.94 9.31
N GLN A 359 -4.04 7.96 9.71
CA GLN A 359 -3.24 9.19 9.67
C GLN A 359 -2.98 9.69 8.25
N ASP A 360 -2.75 8.81 7.27
CA ASP A 360 -2.28 9.23 5.94
C ASP A 360 -3.28 10.16 5.23
N GLN A 361 -4.58 9.87 5.34
CA GLN A 361 -5.62 10.74 4.77
C GLN A 361 -5.69 12.09 5.48
N LEU A 362 -5.45 12.12 6.79
CA LEU A 362 -5.41 13.36 7.58
C LEU A 362 -4.18 14.19 7.21
N LEU A 363 -3.03 13.55 7.00
CA LEU A 363 -1.76 14.19 6.67
C LEU A 363 -1.81 14.83 5.28
N LEU A 364 -2.43 14.18 4.30
CA LEU A 364 -2.57 14.73 2.95
C LEU A 364 -3.65 15.80 2.84
N ALA A 365 -4.72 15.74 3.65
CA ALA A 365 -5.86 16.65 3.52
C ALA A 365 -5.54 18.16 3.52
N PRO A 366 -4.70 18.70 4.42
CA PRO A 366 -4.42 20.14 4.43
C PRO A 366 -3.46 20.61 3.34
N LEU A 367 -2.78 19.69 2.64
CA LEU A 367 -1.76 20.03 1.65
C LEU A 367 -2.40 20.54 0.35
N THR A 368 -1.70 21.46 -0.31
CA THR A 368 -2.01 21.95 -1.65
C THR A 368 -0.73 21.93 -2.50
N PRO A 369 -0.80 21.70 -3.83
CA PRO A 369 0.38 21.68 -4.70
C PRO A 369 1.27 22.94 -4.63
N ASP A 370 0.68 24.08 -4.27
CA ASP A 370 1.39 25.36 -4.11
C ASP A 370 2.21 25.47 -2.79
N ASP A 371 2.09 24.51 -1.86
CA ASP A 371 2.84 24.56 -0.60
C ASP A 371 4.34 24.32 -0.83
N ASP A 372 5.19 25.14 -0.19
CA ASP A 372 6.63 24.90 -0.15
C ASP A 372 7.00 23.81 0.88
N GLY A 373 8.24 23.30 0.79
CA GLY A 373 8.74 22.25 1.68
C GLY A 373 8.55 22.54 3.18
N PRO A 374 8.98 23.70 3.70
CA PRO A 374 8.77 24.08 5.09
C PRO A 374 7.29 24.12 5.51
N THR A 375 6.41 24.63 4.64
CA THR A 375 4.96 24.66 4.89
C THR A 375 4.38 23.26 4.98
N ILE A 376 4.77 22.36 4.08
CA ILE A 376 4.35 20.95 4.10
C ILE A 376 4.80 20.28 5.40
N ASP A 377 6.06 20.46 5.79
CA ASP A 377 6.63 19.85 7.00
C ASP A 377 5.91 20.34 8.25
N ARG A 378 5.56 21.64 8.28
CA ARG A 378 4.77 22.21 9.36
C ARG A 378 3.36 21.63 9.41
N LYS A 379 2.68 21.49 8.26
CA LYS A 379 1.35 20.87 8.20
C LYS A 379 1.39 19.40 8.66
N PHE A 380 2.41 18.65 8.26
CA PHE A 380 2.64 17.28 8.75
C PHE A 380 2.87 17.23 10.26
N GLU A 381 3.69 18.12 10.81
CA GLU A 381 3.92 18.18 12.26
C GLU A 381 2.61 18.46 13.01
N LEU A 382 1.81 19.42 12.54
CA LEU A 382 0.55 19.78 13.18
C LEU A 382 -0.46 18.62 13.18
N VAL A 383 -0.67 17.98 12.03
CA VAL A 383 -1.59 16.85 11.93
C VAL A 383 -1.06 15.64 12.71
N GLY A 384 0.24 15.35 12.60
CA GLY A 384 0.89 14.26 13.31
C GLY A 384 0.76 14.41 14.83
N ARG A 385 1.02 15.62 15.37
CA ARG A 385 0.84 15.95 16.79
C ARG A 385 -0.62 15.83 17.23
N PHE A 386 -1.56 16.28 16.41
CA PHE A 386 -2.98 16.14 16.71
C PHE A 386 -3.38 14.67 16.89
N VAL A 387 -2.96 13.80 15.96
CA VAL A 387 -3.22 12.37 16.05
C VAL A 387 -2.52 11.76 17.27
N ASP A 388 -1.27 12.12 17.55
CA ASP A 388 -0.49 11.62 18.69
C ASP A 388 -1.20 11.92 20.03
N ILE A 389 -1.68 13.16 20.21
CA ILE A 389 -2.44 13.58 21.40
C ILE A 389 -3.75 12.79 21.51
N LEU A 390 -4.53 12.73 20.43
CA LEU A 390 -5.83 12.06 20.43
C LEU A 390 -5.70 10.57 20.73
N VAL A 391 -4.72 9.90 20.12
CA VAL A 391 -4.44 8.48 20.34
C VAL A 391 -4.02 8.25 21.79
N ALA A 392 -3.13 9.07 22.34
CA ALA A 392 -2.71 8.96 23.73
C ALA A 392 -3.87 9.12 24.72
N TRP A 393 -4.73 10.13 24.54
CA TRP A 393 -5.93 10.31 25.37
C TRP A 393 -6.87 9.10 25.30
N ARG A 394 -7.10 8.55 24.11
CA ARG A 394 -7.96 7.37 23.96
C ARG A 394 -7.36 6.15 24.62
N ILE A 395 -6.07 5.90 24.46
CA ILE A 395 -5.38 4.77 25.11
C ILE A 395 -5.47 4.92 26.64
N TRP A 396 -5.20 6.10 27.16
CA TRP A 396 -5.29 6.39 28.60
C TRP A 396 -6.69 6.16 29.17
N ASN A 397 -7.73 6.38 28.38
CA ASN A 397 -9.13 6.18 28.77
C ASN A 397 -9.70 4.81 28.35
N ASN A 398 -8.85 3.83 28.03
CA ASN A 398 -9.26 2.48 27.60
C ASN A 398 -10.22 2.47 26.39
N ARG A 399 -10.10 3.47 25.52
CA ARG A 399 -10.89 3.58 24.29
C ARG A 399 -10.17 2.93 23.12
N SER A 400 -10.95 2.33 22.22
CA SER A 400 -10.43 1.78 20.98
C SER A 400 -9.95 2.90 20.05
N THR A 401 -8.85 2.63 19.35
CA THR A 401 -8.25 3.44 18.28
C THR A 401 -8.41 2.79 16.90
N ALA A 402 -9.17 1.68 16.82
CA ALA A 402 -9.36 0.93 15.59
C ALA A 402 -10.17 1.70 14.56
N TYR A 403 -9.91 1.42 13.28
CA TYR A 403 -10.60 2.03 12.13
C TYR A 403 -12.13 2.07 12.28
N SER A 404 -12.76 0.96 12.68
CA SER A 404 -14.22 0.85 12.82
C SER A 404 -14.82 1.86 13.80
N THR A 405 -14.04 2.24 14.82
CA THR A 405 -14.47 3.20 15.85
C THR A 405 -14.17 4.64 15.45
N MET A 406 -13.03 4.86 14.78
CA MET A 406 -12.48 6.19 14.51
C MET A 406 -12.85 6.77 13.14
N SER A 407 -13.24 5.94 12.17
CA SER A 407 -13.43 6.36 10.77
C SER A 407 -14.32 7.58 10.60
N TYR A 408 -15.47 7.62 11.27
CA TYR A 408 -16.41 8.75 11.16
C TYR A 408 -15.86 10.04 11.76
N ALA A 409 -15.20 9.96 12.92
CA ALA A 409 -14.59 11.13 13.56
C ALA A 409 -13.43 11.67 12.71
N MET A 410 -12.55 10.79 12.25
CA MET A 410 -11.39 11.17 11.43
C MET A 410 -11.80 11.66 10.05
N PHE A 411 -12.86 11.10 9.46
CA PHE A 411 -13.46 11.63 8.23
C PHE A 411 -13.90 13.10 8.39
N ASN A 412 -14.59 13.44 9.49
CA ASN A 412 -15.02 14.82 9.73
C ASN A 412 -13.82 15.75 9.93
N VAL A 413 -12.80 15.32 10.69
CA VAL A 413 -11.57 16.11 10.86
C VAL A 413 -10.88 16.32 9.52
N MET A 414 -10.65 15.25 8.76
CA MET A 414 -10.04 15.25 7.43
C MET A 414 -10.71 16.26 6.51
N ARG A 415 -12.04 16.20 6.39
CA ARG A 415 -12.82 17.12 5.56
C ARG A 415 -12.66 18.56 6.02
N ASP A 416 -12.73 18.79 7.33
CA ASP A 416 -12.72 20.12 7.91
C ASP A 416 -11.34 20.80 7.90
N ILE A 417 -10.25 20.05 7.72
CA ILE A 417 -8.88 20.60 7.63
C ILE A 417 -8.36 20.76 6.20
N ARG A 418 -9.16 20.34 5.21
CA ARG A 418 -8.75 20.31 3.80
C ARG A 418 -8.30 21.68 3.30
N GLY A 419 -7.12 21.73 2.68
CA GLY A 419 -6.53 22.95 2.10
C GLY A 419 -6.29 24.11 3.08
N LEU A 420 -6.33 23.88 4.40
CA LEU A 420 -6.08 24.95 5.38
C LEU A 420 -4.59 25.31 5.42
N ASN A 421 -4.31 26.61 5.44
CA ASN A 421 -2.97 27.11 5.75
C ASN A 421 -2.58 26.85 7.22
N VAL A 422 -1.29 26.95 7.53
CA VAL A 422 -0.70 26.59 8.83
C VAL A 422 -1.45 27.20 10.04
N PRO A 423 -1.72 28.53 10.11
CA PRO A 423 -2.41 29.10 11.26
C PRO A 423 -3.86 28.60 11.42
N LYS A 424 -4.61 28.47 10.32
CA LYS A 424 -6.00 27.98 10.36
C LYS A 424 -6.06 26.50 10.71
N LEU A 425 -5.12 25.72 10.17
CA LEU A 425 -4.97 24.29 10.47
C LEU A 425 -4.72 24.07 11.97
N ALA A 426 -3.74 24.76 12.53
CA ALA A 426 -3.41 24.65 13.95
C ALA A 426 -4.61 25.00 14.83
N LYS A 427 -5.27 26.14 14.55
CA LYS A 427 -6.49 26.53 15.26
C LYS A 427 -7.58 25.46 15.18
N LYS A 428 -7.86 24.93 13.98
CA LYS A 428 -8.92 23.92 13.78
C LYS A 428 -8.63 22.62 14.53
N LEU A 429 -7.38 22.15 14.50
CA LEU A 429 -6.95 20.93 15.22
C LEU A 429 -7.01 21.14 16.74
N THR A 430 -6.55 22.29 17.24
CA THR A 430 -6.66 22.65 18.66
C THR A 430 -8.12 22.74 19.11
N ASP A 431 -8.99 23.39 18.35
CA ASP A 431 -10.41 23.50 18.67
C ASP A 431 -11.13 22.14 18.61
N THR A 432 -10.61 21.20 17.81
CA THR A 432 -11.10 19.82 17.78
C THR A 432 -10.70 19.08 19.07
N LEU A 433 -9.44 19.15 19.49
CA LEU A 433 -9.00 18.55 20.76
C LEU A 433 -9.72 19.13 21.98
N LYS A 434 -10.02 20.44 21.99
CA LYS A 434 -10.79 21.08 23.09
C LYS A 434 -12.21 20.55 23.26
N LYS A 435 -12.78 19.91 22.23
CA LYS A 435 -14.12 19.30 22.30
C LYS A 435 -14.09 17.88 22.84
N GLU A 436 -12.92 17.25 22.91
CA GLU A 436 -12.78 15.92 23.51
C GLU A 436 -12.98 16.02 25.02
N THR A 437 -13.93 15.25 25.53
CA THR A 437 -14.23 15.21 26.96
C THR A 437 -13.32 14.24 27.72
N GLU A 438 -12.79 13.23 27.04
CA GLU A 438 -11.93 12.20 27.62
C GLU A 438 -10.46 12.56 27.40
N THR A 439 -9.78 12.95 28.47
CA THR A 439 -8.37 13.39 28.47
C THR A 439 -7.59 12.64 29.55
N PHE A 440 -6.37 13.04 29.89
CA PHE A 440 -5.66 12.42 31.01
C PHE A 440 -6.37 12.64 32.36
N ASP A 441 -7.14 13.71 32.51
CA ASP A 441 -7.84 14.05 33.77
C ASP A 441 -9.12 13.22 34.00
N THR A 442 -9.55 12.41 33.02
CA THR A 442 -10.80 11.62 33.15
C THR A 442 -10.59 10.20 33.64
N ASN A 443 -9.36 9.69 33.68
CA ASN A 443 -9.06 8.36 34.18
C ASN A 443 -7.80 8.38 35.06
N ASP A 444 -8.01 8.27 36.37
CA ASP A 444 -6.95 8.12 37.37
C ASP A 444 -6.55 6.65 37.62
N ASP A 445 -7.16 5.70 36.90
CA ASP A 445 -7.00 4.27 37.10
C ASP A 445 -6.60 3.54 35.81
N LEU A 446 -5.56 4.05 35.14
CA LEU A 446 -4.95 3.35 34.01
C LEU A 446 -4.19 2.11 34.51
N ILE A 447 -4.70 0.93 34.15
CA ILE A 447 -4.18 -0.36 34.60
C ILE A 447 -3.66 -1.17 33.40
N LEU A 448 -2.53 -1.85 33.59
CA LEU A 448 -1.97 -2.80 32.64
C LEU A 448 -2.78 -4.11 32.61
N HIS A 449 -3.12 -4.57 31.42
CA HIS A 449 -3.67 -5.89 31.17
C HIS A 449 -3.17 -6.45 29.83
N GLN A 450 -3.46 -7.71 29.55
CA GLN A 450 -2.90 -8.42 28.40
C GLN A 450 -3.13 -7.72 27.05
N GLN A 451 -4.31 -7.12 26.86
CA GLN A 451 -4.69 -6.49 25.58
C GLN A 451 -4.12 -5.09 25.37
N ASN A 452 -3.76 -4.37 26.45
CA ASN A 452 -3.21 -3.01 26.34
C ASN A 452 -1.69 -2.94 26.55
N ARG A 453 -1.02 -4.06 26.85
CA ARG A 453 0.41 -4.12 27.17
C ARG A 453 1.31 -3.40 26.15
N SER A 454 1.09 -3.61 24.86
CA SER A 454 1.88 -2.93 23.82
C SER A 454 1.68 -1.42 23.82
N ARG A 455 0.46 -0.95 24.10
CA ARG A 455 0.12 0.47 24.14
C ARG A 455 0.66 1.15 25.39
N ILE A 456 0.56 0.49 26.55
CA ILE A 456 1.14 0.97 27.81
C ILE A 456 2.67 1.04 27.69
N HIS A 457 3.30 0.04 27.06
CA HIS A 457 4.73 0.07 26.75
C HIS A 457 5.13 1.34 26.00
N LEU A 458 4.42 1.67 24.92
CA LEU A 458 4.71 2.87 24.11
C LEU A 458 4.44 4.19 24.85
N LEU A 459 3.37 4.25 25.66
CA LEU A 459 3.12 5.40 26.52
C LEU A 459 4.28 5.61 27.52
N LEU A 460 4.73 4.55 28.18
CA LEU A 460 5.87 4.59 29.10
C LEU A 460 7.16 4.98 28.36
N ALA A 461 7.38 4.49 27.15
CA ALA A 461 8.53 4.86 26.32
C ALA A 461 8.54 6.36 26.02
N ARG A 462 7.40 6.95 25.62
CA ARG A 462 7.28 8.40 25.38
C ARG A 462 7.45 9.23 26.64
N ILE A 463 6.89 8.79 27.78
CA ILE A 463 7.04 9.49 29.07
C ILE A 463 8.51 9.46 29.54
N ALA A 464 9.15 8.29 29.47
CA ALA A 464 10.55 8.15 29.86
C ALA A 464 11.48 8.94 28.93
N ASP A 465 11.28 8.88 27.61
CA ASP A 465 12.06 9.65 26.64
C ASP A 465 11.90 11.17 26.83
N TYR A 466 10.68 11.64 27.12
CA TYR A 466 10.46 13.04 27.44
C TYR A 466 11.21 13.49 28.69
N LEU A 467 11.25 12.64 29.73
CA LEU A 467 11.99 12.94 30.95
C LEU A 467 13.50 13.01 30.69
N GLU A 468 14.05 12.08 29.90
CA GLU A 468 15.46 12.06 29.49
C GLU A 468 15.84 13.33 28.73
N THR A 469 15.12 13.62 27.65
CA THR A 469 15.40 14.76 26.78
C THR A 469 15.19 16.10 27.49
N SER A 470 14.14 16.22 28.31
CA SER A 470 13.88 17.44 29.10
C SER A 470 14.87 17.64 30.24
N SER A 471 15.58 16.58 30.65
CA SER A 471 16.68 16.64 31.62
C SER A 471 18.04 16.89 30.96
N GLY A 472 18.09 17.14 29.65
CA GLY A 472 19.31 17.42 28.90
C GLY A 472 20.05 16.19 28.36
N GLY A 473 19.41 15.02 28.40
CA GLY A 473 19.90 13.79 27.75
C GLY A 473 19.55 13.73 26.26
N GLU A 474 20.09 12.71 25.58
CA GLU A 474 19.70 12.37 24.21
C GLU A 474 18.40 11.56 24.20
N THR A 475 17.71 11.53 23.05
CA THR A 475 16.55 10.64 22.90
C THR A 475 16.97 9.18 23.08
N ARG A 476 16.08 8.40 23.69
CA ARG A 476 16.17 6.94 23.75
C ARG A 476 14.90 6.28 23.26
N TYR A 477 13.98 7.03 22.64
CA TYR A 477 12.67 6.52 22.26
C TYR A 477 12.75 5.23 21.44
N ASP A 478 13.52 5.20 20.33
CA ASP A 478 13.62 3.97 19.51
C ASP A 478 14.15 2.77 20.30
N GLU A 479 15.04 3.01 21.28
CA GLU A 479 15.51 1.95 22.17
C GLU A 479 14.39 1.45 23.09
N LEU A 480 13.69 2.38 23.74
CA LEU A 480 12.62 2.11 24.69
C LEU A 480 11.39 1.48 24.02
N ALA A 481 11.03 1.94 22.82
CA ALA A 481 9.90 1.45 22.01
C ALA A 481 10.18 0.09 21.35
N ASN A 482 11.42 -0.41 21.40
CA ASN A 482 11.90 -1.58 20.67
C ASN A 482 11.87 -1.43 19.15
N ASN A 483 12.12 -0.22 18.64
CA ASN A 483 12.22 0.06 17.22
C ASN A 483 13.61 -0.34 16.68
N GLY A 484 13.61 -0.95 15.48
CA GLY A 484 14.82 -1.38 14.78
C GLY A 484 15.47 -2.67 15.31
N LYS A 485 16.61 -3.07 14.72
CA LYS A 485 17.38 -4.27 15.11
C LYS A 485 18.35 -3.98 16.26
N LYS A 486 17.84 -3.56 17.41
CA LYS A 486 18.66 -3.36 18.62
C LYS A 486 18.81 -4.66 19.43
N SER A 487 19.96 -4.84 20.06
CA SER A 487 20.29 -6.04 20.88
C SER A 487 19.49 -6.09 22.20
N ILE A 488 19.11 -4.93 22.72
CA ILE A 488 18.43 -4.81 24.02
C ILE A 488 16.93 -4.64 23.78
N ARG A 489 16.14 -5.58 24.30
CA ARG A 489 14.69 -5.51 24.32
C ARG A 489 14.21 -4.99 25.65
N TYR A 490 13.35 -3.98 25.64
CA TYR A 490 12.66 -3.45 26.82
C TYR A 490 11.31 -4.15 27.03
N GLU A 491 10.91 -4.31 28.28
CA GLU A 491 9.61 -4.83 28.68
C GLU A 491 9.07 -4.02 29.87
N VAL A 492 7.74 -4.01 30.04
CA VAL A 492 7.09 -3.42 31.21
C VAL A 492 7.48 -4.22 32.45
N GLU A 493 8.06 -3.54 33.44
CA GLU A 493 8.43 -4.05 34.76
C GLU A 493 7.43 -3.56 35.80
N HIS A 494 7.04 -4.45 36.73
CA HIS A 494 6.31 -4.07 37.93
C HIS A 494 7.29 -3.81 39.07
N ILE A 495 7.14 -2.67 39.75
CA ILE A 495 7.96 -2.34 40.92
C ILE A 495 7.73 -3.38 42.03
N TRP A 496 6.47 -3.76 42.26
CA TRP A 496 6.10 -4.88 43.12
C TRP A 496 6.23 -6.23 42.41
N ALA A 497 6.88 -7.17 43.08
CA ALA A 497 6.83 -8.58 42.70
C ALA A 497 5.42 -9.16 42.93
N ASP A 498 5.04 -10.18 42.17
CA ASP A 498 3.73 -10.83 42.23
C ASP A 498 3.62 -11.76 43.47
N HIS A 499 3.49 -11.14 44.64
CA HIS A 499 3.46 -11.84 45.92
C HIS A 499 2.50 -11.17 46.91
N PHE A 500 1.20 -11.40 46.76
CA PHE A 500 0.15 -10.90 47.65
C PHE A 500 0.45 -11.10 49.15
N ASN A 501 1.06 -12.23 49.53
CA ASN A 501 1.42 -12.50 50.93
C ASN A 501 2.34 -11.45 51.57
N ARG A 502 3.08 -10.66 50.78
CA ARG A 502 3.98 -9.60 51.27
C ARG A 502 3.25 -8.26 51.52
N HIS A 503 1.98 -8.14 51.11
CA HIS A 503 1.20 -6.89 51.14
C HIS A 503 -0.14 -7.08 51.88
N LYS A 504 -0.24 -8.06 52.79
CA LYS A 504 -1.45 -8.30 53.59
C LYS A 504 -1.74 -7.21 54.63
N ASP A 505 -0.77 -6.35 54.89
CA ASP A 505 -0.92 -5.13 55.67
C ASP A 505 -1.70 -4.04 54.90
N GLU A 506 -1.73 -4.12 53.57
CA GLU A 506 -2.34 -3.10 52.68
C GLU A 506 -3.59 -3.62 51.95
N PHE A 507 -3.71 -4.93 51.74
CA PHE A 507 -4.81 -5.53 50.98
C PHE A 507 -5.38 -6.78 51.65
N ASP A 508 -6.71 -6.84 51.77
CA ASP A 508 -7.45 -8.00 52.28
C ASP A 508 -7.55 -9.15 51.25
N HIS A 509 -7.47 -8.83 49.96
CA HIS A 509 -7.75 -9.75 48.86
C HIS A 509 -6.73 -9.64 47.73
N GLU A 510 -6.34 -10.80 47.18
CA GLU A 510 -5.37 -10.90 46.07
C GLU A 510 -5.80 -10.12 44.82
N ALA A 511 -7.10 -10.08 44.50
CA ALA A 511 -7.61 -9.30 43.38
C ALA A 511 -7.42 -7.79 43.55
N ALA A 512 -7.49 -7.28 44.78
CA ALA A 512 -7.24 -5.85 45.06
C ALA A 512 -5.75 -5.53 44.91
N PHE A 513 -4.88 -6.41 45.41
CA PHE A 513 -3.43 -6.33 45.20
C PHE A 513 -3.07 -6.33 43.72
N GLU A 514 -3.58 -7.29 42.94
CA GLU A 514 -3.28 -7.38 41.51
C GLU A 514 -3.77 -6.15 40.73
N ARG A 515 -4.96 -5.63 41.03
CA ARG A 515 -5.46 -4.40 40.42
C ARG A 515 -4.52 -3.22 40.73
N HIS A 516 -4.12 -3.06 41.99
CA HIS A 516 -3.27 -1.95 42.43
C HIS A 516 -1.86 -2.04 41.85
N ARG A 517 -1.26 -3.23 41.87
CA ARG A 517 0.04 -3.54 41.29
C ARG A 517 0.12 -3.19 39.80
N ASN A 518 -0.97 -3.40 39.06
CA ASN A 518 -1.03 -3.14 37.63
C ASN A 518 -1.33 -1.67 37.28
N ARG A 519 -1.55 -0.76 38.25
CA ARG A 519 -1.73 0.67 37.98
C ARG A 519 -0.45 1.29 37.41
N ILE A 520 -0.60 2.27 36.53
CA ILE A 520 0.49 2.89 35.77
C ILE A 520 1.66 3.39 36.64
N GLY A 521 1.39 3.88 37.87
CA GLY A 521 2.43 4.35 38.79
C GLY A 521 3.36 3.26 39.33
N GLY A 522 2.90 2.00 39.31
CA GLY A 522 3.68 0.82 39.68
C GLY A 522 4.50 0.23 38.52
N LEU A 523 4.47 0.86 37.34
CA LEU A 523 5.08 0.35 36.12
C LEU A 523 6.32 1.14 35.71
N LEU A 524 7.32 0.41 35.23
CA LEU A 524 8.55 0.93 34.63
C LEU A 524 8.79 0.26 33.28
N LEU A 525 9.73 0.81 32.51
CA LEU A 525 10.18 0.22 31.26
C LEU A 525 11.66 -0.13 31.39
N LEU A 526 12.00 -1.41 31.42
CA LEU A 526 13.37 -1.87 31.70
C LEU A 526 13.86 -2.92 30.70
N PRO A 527 15.19 -3.09 30.53
CA PRO A 527 15.74 -4.15 29.73
C PRO A 527 15.27 -5.54 30.19
N LYS A 528 14.96 -6.42 29.25
CA LYS A 528 14.53 -7.80 29.52
C LYS A 528 15.55 -8.59 30.36
N SER A 529 16.84 -8.36 30.13
CA SER A 529 17.92 -8.99 30.91
C SER A 529 17.89 -8.57 32.38
N PHE A 530 17.56 -7.31 32.64
CA PHE A 530 17.35 -6.80 34.00
C PHE A 530 16.15 -7.49 34.64
N ASN A 531 15.00 -7.47 33.95
CA ASN A 531 13.76 -8.07 34.48
C ASN A 531 13.99 -9.56 34.81
N ALA A 532 14.63 -10.32 33.92
CA ALA A 532 14.96 -11.72 34.16
C ALA A 532 15.83 -11.97 35.41
N SER A 533 16.67 -11.01 35.80
CA SER A 533 17.58 -11.15 36.96
C SER A 533 16.93 -10.77 38.28
N TYR A 534 15.92 -9.90 38.27
CA TYR A 534 15.37 -9.29 39.48
C TYR A 534 13.86 -9.45 39.67
N ASN A 535 13.12 -10.06 38.73
CA ASN A 535 11.65 -10.14 38.68
C ASN A 535 10.96 -10.29 40.05
N ASP A 536 11.32 -11.32 40.84
CA ASP A 536 10.68 -11.66 42.13
C ASP A 536 11.31 -10.98 43.37
N SER A 537 12.31 -10.11 43.15
CA SER A 537 13.01 -9.41 44.23
C SER A 537 12.14 -8.33 44.88
N THR A 538 12.44 -8.00 46.14
CA THR A 538 11.79 -6.87 46.85
C THR A 538 12.26 -5.53 46.30
N PHE A 539 11.45 -4.48 46.47
CA PHE A 539 11.77 -3.12 46.04
C PHE A 539 13.17 -2.66 46.51
N GLY A 540 13.47 -2.81 47.80
CA GLY A 540 14.78 -2.42 48.35
C GLY A 540 15.97 -3.14 47.71
N LYS A 541 15.80 -4.36 47.19
CA LYS A 541 16.85 -5.05 46.42
C LYS A 541 16.97 -4.52 44.99
N LYS A 542 15.86 -4.12 44.37
CA LYS A 542 15.84 -3.54 43.00
C LYS A 542 16.35 -2.10 42.97
N LEU A 543 16.10 -1.32 44.03
CA LEU A 543 16.33 0.13 44.10
C LEU A 543 17.75 0.61 43.74
N PRO A 544 18.86 -0.03 44.19
CA PRO A 544 20.20 0.37 43.78
C PRO A 544 20.47 0.14 42.28
N HIS A 545 19.78 -0.83 41.68
CA HIS A 545 19.96 -1.18 40.28
C HIS A 545 19.11 -0.32 39.35
N TYR A 546 17.96 0.19 39.82
CA TYR A 546 17.15 1.18 39.09
C TYR A 546 17.89 2.48 38.80
N PHE A 547 18.82 2.89 39.66
CA PHE A 547 19.65 4.08 39.43
C PHE A 547 20.46 4.02 38.12
N LYS A 548 20.79 2.81 37.62
CA LYS A 548 21.55 2.61 36.37
C LYS A 548 20.66 2.50 35.13
N GLN A 549 19.35 2.67 35.26
CA GLN A 549 18.38 2.54 34.17
C GLN A 549 17.96 3.93 33.66
N ASN A 550 16.88 4.03 32.87
CA ASN A 550 16.35 5.34 32.46
C ASN A 550 15.93 6.20 33.66
N LEU A 551 15.86 7.51 33.47
CA LEU A 551 15.55 8.48 34.53
C LEU A 551 14.22 8.22 35.22
N LEU A 552 13.23 7.63 34.54
CA LEU A 552 11.94 7.32 35.15
C LEU A 552 12.09 6.25 36.25
N ALA A 553 12.91 5.23 36.01
CA ALA A 553 13.29 4.24 37.01
C ALA A 553 14.31 4.79 38.01
N ALA A 554 15.33 5.52 37.54
CA ALA A 554 16.38 6.08 38.40
C ALA A 554 15.80 7.08 39.41
N SER A 555 14.72 7.79 39.09
CA SER A 555 14.04 8.76 39.97
C SER A 555 13.57 8.17 41.30
N LEU A 556 13.43 6.85 41.40
CA LEU A 556 13.09 6.16 42.65
C LEU A 556 14.23 6.23 43.69
N ASN A 557 15.47 6.39 43.23
CA ASN A 557 16.68 6.35 44.05
C ASN A 557 17.14 7.75 44.45
N GLN A 558 17.49 7.94 45.72
CA GLN A 558 18.03 9.17 46.30
C GLN A 558 19.22 9.74 45.49
N LEU A 559 20.09 8.88 44.96
CA LEU A 559 21.25 9.30 44.17
C LEU A 559 20.88 10.09 42.92
N SER A 560 19.67 9.94 42.37
CA SER A 560 19.23 10.73 41.21
C SER A 560 19.07 12.22 41.54
N TYR A 561 18.76 12.56 42.78
CA TYR A 561 18.59 13.95 43.24
C TYR A 561 19.94 14.59 43.61
N GLU A 562 21.01 13.80 43.68
CA GLU A 562 22.37 14.24 44.03
C GLU A 562 23.30 14.24 42.82
N LYS A 563 23.15 13.25 41.93
CA LYS A 563 24.13 12.93 40.86
C LYS A 563 23.64 13.22 39.45
N ASN A 564 22.37 13.60 39.25
CA ASN A 564 21.82 13.96 37.95
C ASN A 564 21.40 15.45 37.92
N PRO A 565 22.32 16.40 37.70
CA PRO A 565 22.01 17.83 37.79
C PRO A 565 20.96 18.28 36.75
N GLY A 566 20.95 17.66 35.56
CA GLY A 566 19.94 17.93 34.54
C GLY A 566 18.53 17.53 34.98
N PHE A 567 18.38 16.37 35.61
CA PHE A 567 17.14 15.90 36.21
C PHE A 567 16.70 16.82 37.36
N VAL A 568 17.61 17.18 38.27
CA VAL A 568 17.30 18.10 39.38
C VAL A 568 16.80 19.46 38.87
N LYS A 569 17.44 19.99 37.82
CA LYS A 569 16.99 21.24 37.16
C LYS A 569 15.60 21.07 36.55
N PHE A 570 15.33 19.94 35.89
CA PHE A 570 14.00 19.63 35.35
C PHE A 570 12.94 19.57 36.45
N VAL A 571 13.18 18.83 37.53
CA VAL A 571 12.24 18.73 38.67
C VAL A 571 11.97 20.12 39.25
N SER A 572 13.02 20.91 39.50
CA SER A 572 12.89 22.27 40.05
C SER A 572 12.11 23.20 39.12
N ALA A 573 12.36 23.15 37.81
CA ALA A 573 11.69 24.01 36.83
C ALA A 573 10.23 23.63 36.59
N THR A 574 9.89 22.34 36.72
CA THR A 574 8.55 21.84 36.42
C THR A 574 7.64 21.78 37.63
N GLY A 575 8.18 21.69 38.85
CA GLY A 575 7.42 21.52 40.08
C GLY A 575 6.70 20.17 40.18
N LEU A 576 7.05 19.19 39.34
CA LEU A 576 6.49 17.85 39.39
C LEU A 576 6.95 17.13 40.66
N ASN A 577 6.04 16.37 41.28
CA ASN A 577 6.27 15.71 42.56
C ASN A 577 7.15 14.45 42.44
N PHE A 578 8.41 14.65 42.05
CA PHE A 578 9.44 13.62 42.08
C PHE A 578 10.03 13.54 43.49
N ARG A 579 10.03 12.35 44.07
CA ARG A 579 10.74 12.05 45.31
C ARG A 579 11.41 10.67 45.27
N PRO A 580 12.47 10.45 46.05
CA PRO A 580 13.02 9.13 46.27
C PRO A 580 12.17 8.33 47.27
N TYR A 581 12.33 7.01 47.24
CA TYR A 581 11.54 6.08 48.05
C TYR A 581 12.49 5.13 48.80
N GLU A 582 12.35 5.05 50.12
CA GLU A 582 13.08 4.06 50.95
C GLU A 582 12.32 2.72 51.00
N ASP A 583 11.00 2.80 51.10
CA ASP A 583 10.05 1.70 50.92
C ASP A 583 9.04 2.09 49.83
N PHE A 584 8.29 1.12 49.31
CA PHE A 584 7.33 1.34 48.23
C PHE A 584 5.98 0.68 48.53
N LYS A 585 5.01 1.50 48.91
CA LYS A 585 3.67 1.16 49.41
C LYS A 585 2.57 1.55 48.43
N ALA A 586 1.33 1.18 48.73
CA ALA A 586 0.16 1.40 47.88
C ALA A 586 -0.01 2.88 47.54
N ASP A 587 0.13 3.78 48.53
CA ASP A 587 0.02 5.22 48.33
C ASP A 587 1.12 5.77 47.40
N ASP A 588 2.31 5.15 47.37
CA ASP A 588 3.41 5.55 46.48
C ASP A 588 3.10 5.23 45.01
N ILE A 589 2.33 4.16 44.74
CA ILE A 589 1.84 3.83 43.40
C ILE A 589 0.86 4.91 42.93
N ASP A 590 0.00 5.39 43.83
CA ASP A 590 -1.02 6.40 43.50
C ASP A 590 -0.38 7.76 43.25
N GLU A 591 0.57 8.15 44.09
CA GLU A 591 1.37 9.36 43.91
C GLU A 591 2.15 9.34 42.59
N ARG A 592 2.78 8.20 42.25
CA ARG A 592 3.46 8.05 40.96
C ARG A 592 2.49 8.02 39.78
N GLY A 593 1.28 7.50 39.96
CA GLY A 593 0.22 7.55 38.96
C GLY A 593 -0.14 9.00 38.60
N GLU A 594 -0.30 9.86 39.62
CA GLU A 594 -0.51 11.30 39.44
C GLU A 594 0.70 11.97 38.76
N LEU A 595 1.93 11.63 39.18
CA LEU A 595 3.15 12.11 38.52
C LEU A 595 3.19 11.76 37.02
N TYR A 596 2.86 10.52 36.67
CA TYR A 596 2.84 10.08 35.27
C TYR A 596 1.74 10.77 34.47
N LYS A 597 0.58 11.00 35.07
CA LYS A 597 -0.50 11.80 34.46
C LYS A 597 -0.01 13.22 34.15
N GLN A 598 0.69 13.87 35.07
CA GLN A 598 1.24 15.21 34.86
C GLN A 598 2.36 15.24 33.80
N LEU A 599 3.22 14.22 33.76
CA LEU A 599 4.20 14.06 32.68
C LEU A 599 3.50 13.88 31.33
N ALA A 600 2.49 13.01 31.25
CA ALA A 600 1.72 12.78 30.03
C ALA A 600 1.08 14.07 29.51
N LYS A 601 0.51 14.91 30.40
CA LYS A 601 -0.04 16.23 30.02
C LYS A 601 0.98 17.17 29.40
N ARG A 602 2.28 17.02 29.73
CA ARG A 602 3.37 17.79 29.10
C ARG A 602 3.79 17.20 27.76
N VAL A 603 3.88 15.87 27.65
CA VAL A 603 4.21 15.18 26.39
C VAL A 603 3.17 15.47 25.32
N TRP A 604 1.90 15.29 25.65
CA TRP A 604 0.75 15.42 24.73
C TRP A 604 -0.05 16.68 25.03
N ASN A 605 0.63 17.84 25.04
CA ASN A 605 0.01 19.14 25.30
C ASN A 605 -0.59 19.75 24.02
N PRO A 606 -1.92 20.00 23.95
CA PRO A 606 -2.56 20.66 22.80
C PRO A 606 -2.00 22.05 22.46
N ALA A 607 -1.42 22.77 23.42
CA ALA A 607 -0.81 24.08 23.19
C ALA A 607 0.39 24.01 22.24
N HIS A 608 1.04 22.84 22.11
CA HIS A 608 2.15 22.65 21.18
C HIS A 608 1.73 22.76 19.70
N LEU A 609 0.44 22.61 19.37
CA LEU A 609 -0.05 22.85 18.01
C LEU A 609 0.06 24.33 17.62
N ILE A 610 -0.31 25.23 18.53
CA ILE A 610 -0.20 26.68 18.27
C ILE A 610 1.28 27.10 18.24
N ALA A 611 2.07 26.64 19.21
CA ALA A 611 3.50 26.94 19.25
C ALA A 611 4.24 26.44 18.00
N ALA A 612 3.89 25.24 17.49
CA ALA A 612 4.46 24.75 16.24
C ALA A 612 4.08 25.67 15.06
N ALA A 613 2.84 26.13 14.97
CA ALA A 613 2.41 27.00 13.87
C ALA A 613 3.07 28.39 13.85
N GLU A 614 3.57 28.85 14.99
CA GLU A 614 4.24 30.16 15.16
C GLU A 614 5.76 30.10 15.01
N ALA A 615 6.35 28.91 15.13
CA ALA A 615 7.77 28.65 14.91
C ALA A 615 8.09 28.58 13.41
#